data_AF-A0A915MBV0-F1
#
_entry.id   AF-A0A915MBV0-F1
#
_cell.length_a   1.000
_cell.length_b   1.000
_cell.length_c   1.000
_cell.angle_alpha   90.00
_cell.angle_beta   90.00
_cell.angle_gamma   90.00
#
_symmetry.space_group_name_H-M   'P 1'
#
loop_
_entity.id
_entity.type
_entity.pdbx_description
1 polymer ?
#
loop_
_entity_poly.entity_id
_entity_poly.type
_entity_poly.pdbx_seq_one_letter_code
_entity_poly.pdbx_strand_id
1 'polypeptide(L)'
;MHDSIGDTSLEIAVAKDTQDKRALEVEQCECPPGYTGTSCEDCAEGYERIPGGRYLGTCVPRRQPPQPVCSAVGSLSTQPQWDGRCQCKQNVIGSTCDRCAPESYSISKDHPGGCLRCWCSGVTAVCESSHWRRSRVELDYSRGDEDRLEAVSSDQRSPFKSSSQAMITDSAIVLEDFSGVPTGTQLYWSLPQKFLGDKVTSYGGKFRYTFRFTSSSSGISTFGGADADVILRGNNIQLEYTHQQHVEPNVVPLTEAGWRRSPDGQAITREIFLMALADLEAVLIKISCTSDCASSSLLTVNMETADAYGTGELALDVEHCQCPPGYQGTSCE
;
A
#
# COMPACT_ATOMS: atom_id res chain seq x y z
N MET A 1 -62.89 -48.17 17.72
CA MET A 1 -63.61 -47.58 16.59
C MET A 1 -62.57 -46.76 15.84
N HIS A 2 -62.10 -47.25 14.69
CA HIS A 2 -61.10 -46.55 13.87
C HIS A 2 -61.82 -46.10 12.61
N ASP A 3 -62.00 -44.79 12.46
CA ASP A 3 -62.50 -44.22 11.21
C ASP A 3 -61.31 -44.10 10.25
N SER A 4 -61.45 -44.74 9.10
CA SER A 4 -60.47 -44.74 8.02
C SER A 4 -61.14 -44.12 6.80
N ILE A 5 -60.58 -43.02 6.29
CA ILE A 5 -60.95 -42.49 4.98
C ILE A 5 -60.32 -43.41 3.92
N GLY A 6 -61.17 -43.99 3.07
CA GLY A 6 -60.75 -44.78 1.91
C GLY A 6 -61.13 -44.05 0.63
N ASP A 7 -60.13 -43.90 -0.24
CA ASP A 7 -60.15 -43.39 -1.63
C ASP A 7 -60.79 -42.00 -1.82
N THR A 8 -59.94 -40.97 -1.86
CA THR A 8 -60.32 -39.60 -2.20
C THR A 8 -59.65 -39.21 -3.52
N SER A 9 -60.45 -38.89 -4.54
CA SER A 9 -59.96 -38.42 -5.84
C SER A 9 -60.47 -37.01 -6.14
N LEU A 10 -59.61 -36.18 -6.74
CA LEU A 10 -59.94 -34.84 -7.23
C LEU A 10 -59.59 -34.75 -8.71
N GLU A 11 -60.53 -34.25 -9.52
CA GLU A 11 -60.28 -33.93 -10.92
C GLU A 11 -59.67 -32.54 -11.04
N ILE A 12 -58.67 -32.39 -11.92
CA ILE A 12 -57.99 -31.12 -12.18
C ILE A 12 -57.97 -30.84 -13.67
N ALA A 13 -58.02 -29.56 -14.05
CA ALA A 13 -57.76 -29.16 -15.42
C ALA A 13 -56.26 -28.99 -15.66
N VAL A 14 -55.80 -29.40 -16.84
CA VAL A 14 -54.42 -29.23 -17.28
C VAL A 14 -54.41 -28.68 -18.70
N ALA A 15 -53.36 -27.93 -19.05
CA ALA A 15 -53.23 -27.31 -20.38
C ALA A 15 -52.98 -28.32 -21.52
N LYS A 16 -52.56 -29.56 -21.19
CA LYS A 16 -52.27 -30.62 -22.16
C LYS A 16 -53.54 -31.41 -22.49
N ASP A 17 -53.66 -31.86 -23.74
CA ASP A 17 -54.74 -32.77 -24.13
C ASP A 17 -54.55 -34.14 -23.47
N THR A 18 -55.47 -34.50 -22.57
CA THR A 18 -55.49 -35.81 -21.89
C THR A 18 -56.45 -36.80 -22.53
N GLN A 19 -57.13 -36.45 -23.63
CA GLN A 19 -58.25 -37.18 -24.23
C GLN A 19 -59.51 -37.26 -23.34
N ASP A 20 -59.52 -36.57 -22.20
CA ASP A 20 -60.70 -36.45 -21.34
C ASP A 20 -61.62 -35.31 -21.79
N LYS A 21 -62.76 -35.17 -21.11
CA LYS A 21 -63.69 -34.07 -21.38
C LYS A 21 -63.02 -32.73 -21.09
N ARG A 22 -63.26 -31.77 -21.97
CA ARG A 22 -62.81 -30.39 -21.77
C ARG A 22 -63.41 -29.81 -20.49
N ALA A 23 -62.57 -29.24 -19.65
CA ALA A 23 -62.99 -28.51 -18.46
C ALA A 23 -63.58 -27.14 -18.86
N LEU A 24 -64.89 -27.11 -19.11
CA LEU A 24 -65.60 -25.90 -19.57
C LEU A 24 -65.77 -24.83 -18.46
N GLU A 25 -65.68 -25.24 -17.20
CA GLU A 25 -65.85 -24.36 -16.03
C GLU A 25 -64.54 -23.72 -15.56
N VAL A 26 -63.40 -24.12 -16.14
CA VAL A 26 -62.10 -23.52 -15.84
C VAL A 26 -61.85 -22.38 -16.80
N GLU A 27 -61.73 -21.18 -16.24
CA GLU A 27 -61.41 -19.98 -16.99
C GLU A 27 -59.96 -20.00 -17.47
N GLN A 28 -59.72 -19.36 -18.62
CA GLN A 28 -58.38 -19.12 -19.14
C GLN A 28 -58.30 -17.62 -19.46
N CYS A 29 -57.84 -16.85 -18.49
CA CYS A 29 -57.76 -15.40 -18.60
C CYS A 29 -56.56 -14.95 -19.43
N GLU A 30 -56.71 -13.83 -20.15
CA GLU A 30 -55.58 -13.07 -20.67
C GLU A 30 -55.03 -12.17 -19.57
N CYS A 31 -53.85 -12.53 -19.04
CA CYS A 31 -53.34 -11.87 -17.85
C CYS A 31 -52.73 -10.49 -18.12
N PRO A 32 -53.00 -9.51 -17.23
CA PRO A 32 -52.34 -8.22 -17.30
C PRO A 32 -50.83 -8.36 -17.00
N PRO A 33 -50.00 -7.36 -17.36
CA PRO A 33 -48.58 -7.37 -17.08
C PRO A 33 -48.28 -7.64 -15.60
N GLY A 34 -47.41 -8.62 -15.34
CA GLY A 34 -46.99 -9.01 -13.99
C GLY A 34 -47.79 -10.15 -13.34
N TYR A 35 -48.82 -10.68 -14.01
CA TYR A 35 -49.62 -11.79 -13.52
C TYR A 35 -49.55 -13.00 -14.47
N THR A 36 -49.71 -14.21 -13.93
CA THR A 36 -49.72 -15.49 -14.64
C THR A 36 -50.68 -16.47 -13.95
N GLY A 37 -50.91 -17.64 -14.55
CA GLY A 37 -51.92 -18.62 -14.10
C GLY A 37 -53.19 -18.60 -14.96
N THR A 38 -54.09 -19.56 -14.74
CA THR A 38 -55.35 -19.69 -15.51
C THR A 38 -56.34 -18.57 -15.18
N SER A 39 -56.27 -18.04 -13.96
CA SER A 39 -57.09 -16.96 -13.42
C SER A 39 -56.26 -15.71 -13.08
N CYS A 40 -55.01 -15.63 -13.54
CA CYS A 40 -54.06 -14.57 -13.20
C CYS A 40 -53.79 -14.46 -11.69
N GLU A 41 -53.79 -15.60 -11.03
CA GLU A 41 -53.68 -15.79 -9.59
C GLU A 41 -52.24 -15.76 -9.07
N ASP A 42 -51.25 -15.92 -9.96
CA ASP A 42 -49.83 -15.93 -9.63
C ASP A 42 -49.12 -14.68 -10.15
N CYS A 43 -48.03 -14.29 -9.50
CA CYS A 43 -47.16 -13.25 -10.06
C CYS A 43 -46.25 -13.86 -11.12
N ALA A 44 -46.15 -13.18 -12.27
CA ALA A 44 -45.22 -13.56 -13.32
C ALA A 44 -43.76 -13.46 -12.84
N GLU A 45 -42.85 -14.11 -13.56
CA GLU A 45 -41.41 -14.04 -13.28
C GLU A 45 -40.93 -12.57 -13.21
N GLY A 46 -40.14 -12.25 -12.18
CA GLY A 46 -39.70 -10.87 -11.92
C GLY A 46 -40.68 -9.99 -11.14
N TYR A 47 -41.86 -10.50 -10.76
CA TYR A 47 -42.84 -9.81 -9.92
C TYR A 47 -42.95 -10.46 -8.54
N GLU A 48 -43.39 -9.69 -7.55
CA GLU A 48 -43.71 -10.16 -6.19
C GLU A 48 -45.06 -9.60 -5.74
N ARG A 49 -45.76 -10.39 -4.91
CA ARG A 49 -47.08 -10.03 -4.39
C ARG A 49 -46.91 -9.18 -3.15
N ILE A 50 -47.32 -7.91 -3.21
CA ILE A 50 -47.44 -7.06 -2.02
C ILE A 50 -48.82 -7.29 -1.36
N PRO A 51 -48.87 -7.62 -0.06
CA PRO A 51 -50.13 -7.80 0.66
C PRO A 51 -50.86 -6.46 0.82
N GLY A 52 -52.16 -6.46 0.53
CA GLY A 52 -53.02 -5.28 0.57
C GLY A 52 -53.67 -4.95 -0.78
N GLY A 53 -54.94 -4.53 -0.77
CA GLY A 53 -55.75 -4.31 -1.96
C GLY A 53 -56.89 -5.34 -2.12
N ARG A 54 -57.59 -5.33 -3.26
CA ARG A 54 -58.59 -6.36 -3.60
C ARG A 54 -57.87 -7.65 -4.04
N TYR A 55 -58.53 -8.80 -3.90
CA TYR A 55 -58.11 -10.11 -4.47
C TYR A 55 -56.67 -10.55 -4.12
N LEU A 56 -56.37 -10.74 -2.83
CA LEU A 56 -55.10 -11.32 -2.34
C LEU A 56 -53.83 -10.49 -2.60
N GLY A 57 -53.93 -9.20 -2.96
CA GLY A 57 -52.79 -8.30 -3.13
C GLY A 57 -52.41 -8.03 -4.59
N THR A 58 -51.39 -7.20 -4.80
CA THR A 58 -50.98 -6.74 -6.15
C THR A 58 -49.60 -7.27 -6.50
N CYS A 59 -49.42 -7.78 -7.71
CA CYS A 59 -48.12 -8.12 -8.24
C CYS A 59 -47.41 -6.85 -8.71
N VAL A 60 -46.25 -6.56 -8.12
CA VAL A 60 -45.38 -5.42 -8.48
C VAL A 60 -44.03 -5.97 -8.95
N PRO A 61 -43.31 -5.25 -9.83
CA PRO A 61 -41.94 -5.65 -10.18
C PRO A 61 -41.12 -5.79 -8.91
N ARG A 62 -40.41 -6.92 -8.77
CA ARG A 62 -39.47 -7.11 -7.66
C ARG A 62 -38.49 -5.95 -7.68
N ARG A 63 -38.36 -5.25 -6.56
CA ARG A 63 -37.25 -4.32 -6.42
C ARG A 63 -35.98 -5.17 -6.43
N GLN A 64 -35.17 -5.03 -7.47
CA GLN A 64 -33.80 -5.53 -7.38
C GLN A 64 -33.20 -4.87 -6.12
N PRO A 65 -32.65 -5.64 -5.18
CA PRO A 65 -31.99 -5.04 -4.03
C PRO A 65 -30.96 -4.04 -4.57
N PRO A 66 -30.85 -2.84 -3.96
CA PRO A 66 -29.86 -1.86 -4.40
C PRO A 66 -28.51 -2.56 -4.45
N GLN A 67 -27.85 -2.48 -5.61
CA GLN A 67 -26.55 -3.12 -5.77
C GLN A 67 -25.58 -2.56 -4.73
N PRO A 68 -24.78 -3.40 -4.07
CA PRO A 68 -23.86 -2.92 -3.05
C PRO A 68 -22.85 -1.97 -3.69
N VAL A 69 -22.60 -0.86 -3.02
CA VAL A 69 -21.55 0.09 -3.42
C VAL A 69 -20.21 -0.48 -2.93
N CYS A 70 -19.37 -0.90 -3.87
CA CYS A 70 -18.05 -1.44 -3.56
C CYS A 70 -17.08 -0.33 -3.15
N SER A 71 -16.28 -0.57 -2.12
CA SER A 71 -15.28 0.37 -1.62
C SER A 71 -14.28 0.74 -2.70
N ALA A 72 -14.11 2.04 -2.96
CA ALA A 72 -13.16 2.54 -3.96
C ALA A 72 -11.68 2.27 -3.59
N VAL A 73 -11.39 2.10 -2.30
CA VAL A 73 -10.02 1.86 -1.80
C VAL A 73 -9.72 0.37 -1.63
N GLY A 74 -10.73 -0.41 -1.25
CA GLY A 74 -10.58 -1.82 -0.90
C GLY A 74 -11.03 -2.81 -1.96
N SER A 75 -11.73 -2.35 -3.00
CA SER A 75 -12.18 -3.20 -4.11
C SER A 75 -11.30 -3.01 -5.34
N LEU A 76 -11.30 -3.99 -6.24
CA LEU A 76 -10.69 -3.89 -7.57
C LEU A 76 -11.50 -2.97 -8.51
N SER A 77 -12.80 -2.84 -8.25
CA SER A 77 -13.73 -1.95 -8.97
C SER A 77 -14.80 -1.46 -8.01
N THR A 78 -15.29 -0.23 -8.22
CA THR A 78 -16.45 0.32 -7.50
C THR A 78 -17.78 -0.28 -7.95
N GLN A 79 -17.78 -1.02 -9.05
CA GLN A 79 -18.96 -1.75 -9.55
C GLN A 79 -18.90 -3.21 -9.10
N PRO A 80 -20.01 -3.75 -8.57
CA PRO A 80 -20.09 -5.17 -8.23
C PRO A 80 -20.11 -6.03 -9.50
N GLN A 81 -19.77 -7.31 -9.33
CA GLN A 81 -19.89 -8.30 -10.39
C GLN A 81 -21.35 -8.58 -10.75
N TRP A 82 -21.55 -9.37 -11.80
CA TRP A 82 -22.87 -9.76 -12.30
C TRP A 82 -23.74 -10.46 -11.24
N ASP A 83 -23.12 -11.12 -10.25
CA ASP A 83 -23.78 -11.79 -9.14
C ASP A 83 -24.04 -10.87 -7.92
N GLY A 84 -23.74 -9.57 -8.05
CA GLY A 84 -23.91 -8.58 -7.00
C GLY A 84 -22.82 -8.56 -5.93
N ARG A 85 -21.68 -9.23 -6.14
CA ARG A 85 -20.57 -9.24 -5.17
C ARG A 85 -19.45 -8.29 -5.55
N CYS A 86 -18.84 -7.65 -4.55
CA CYS A 86 -17.62 -6.86 -4.74
C CYS A 86 -16.38 -7.76 -4.79
N GLN A 87 -15.42 -7.44 -5.67
CA GLN A 87 -14.12 -8.11 -5.69
C GLN A 87 -13.13 -7.33 -4.84
N CYS A 88 -12.77 -7.88 -3.68
CA CYS A 88 -11.85 -7.23 -2.76
C CYS A 88 -10.39 -7.38 -3.22
N LYS A 89 -9.57 -6.39 -2.88
CA LYS A 89 -8.11 -6.50 -2.96
C LYS A 89 -7.60 -7.56 -1.98
N GLN A 90 -6.37 -8.01 -2.20
CA GLN A 90 -5.78 -9.16 -1.52
C GLN A 90 -5.93 -9.17 0.01
N ASN A 91 -5.75 -8.03 0.67
CA ASN A 91 -5.74 -7.90 2.14
C ASN A 91 -7.03 -7.25 2.69
N VAL A 92 -8.12 -7.29 1.92
CA VAL A 92 -9.39 -6.64 2.23
C VAL A 92 -10.52 -7.67 2.22
N ILE A 93 -11.46 -7.54 3.14
CA ILE A 93 -12.63 -8.41 3.31
C ILE A 93 -13.92 -7.61 3.48
N GLY A 94 -15.04 -8.34 3.53
CA GLY A 94 -16.39 -7.77 3.67
C GLY A 94 -17.15 -7.80 2.35
N SER A 95 -18.49 -7.74 2.42
CA SER A 95 -19.36 -7.76 1.23
C SER A 95 -19.16 -6.54 0.32
N THR A 96 -18.67 -5.44 0.88
CA THR A 96 -18.37 -4.16 0.22
C THR A 96 -16.87 -3.85 0.19
N CYS A 97 -16.02 -4.77 0.65
CA CYS A 97 -14.56 -4.61 0.73
C CYS A 97 -14.11 -3.37 1.52
N ASP A 98 -14.71 -3.17 2.69
CA ASP A 98 -14.54 -1.98 3.53
C ASP A 98 -13.68 -2.20 4.77
N ARG A 99 -13.19 -3.43 4.99
CA ARG A 99 -12.42 -3.81 6.18
C ARG A 99 -11.17 -4.58 5.80
N CYS A 100 -10.09 -4.39 6.56
CA CYS A 100 -8.90 -5.21 6.39
C CYS A 100 -9.17 -6.65 6.80
N ALA A 101 -8.54 -7.58 6.08
CA ALA A 101 -8.47 -8.97 6.49
C ALA A 101 -7.80 -9.09 7.88
N PRO A 102 -8.00 -10.20 8.61
CA PRO A 102 -7.18 -10.50 9.78
C PRO A 102 -5.69 -10.39 9.45
N GLU A 103 -4.89 -9.96 10.42
CA GLU A 103 -3.44 -9.75 10.26
C GLU A 103 -3.09 -8.64 9.24
N SER A 104 -4.01 -7.71 8.98
CA SER A 104 -3.80 -6.56 8.11
C SER A 104 -4.46 -5.29 8.67
N TYR A 105 -3.94 -4.13 8.30
CA TYR A 105 -4.35 -2.82 8.83
C TYR A 105 -4.21 -1.71 7.78
N SER A 106 -4.71 -0.51 8.12
CA SER A 106 -4.60 0.71 7.29
C SER A 106 -5.09 0.55 5.84
N ILE A 107 -6.40 0.56 5.62
CA ILE A 107 -6.94 0.52 4.25
C ILE A 107 -6.66 1.81 3.47
N SER A 108 -5.98 1.71 2.33
CA SER A 108 -5.64 2.85 1.48
C SER A 108 -5.67 2.51 -0.02
N LYS A 109 -5.90 3.54 -0.84
CA LYS A 109 -5.73 3.44 -2.30
C LYS A 109 -4.27 3.23 -2.69
N ASP A 110 -3.35 3.73 -1.87
CA ASP A 110 -1.91 3.74 -2.15
C ASP A 110 -1.27 2.37 -1.90
N HIS A 111 -1.97 1.48 -1.18
CA HIS A 111 -1.53 0.10 -0.97
C HIS A 111 -2.08 -0.81 -2.08
N PRO A 112 -1.23 -1.53 -2.84
CA PRO A 112 -1.66 -2.43 -3.90
C PRO A 112 -2.62 -3.53 -3.40
N GLY A 113 -2.35 -4.06 -2.19
CA GLY A 113 -3.19 -5.05 -1.52
C GLY A 113 -4.42 -4.48 -0.80
N GLY A 114 -4.63 -3.17 -0.83
CA GLY A 114 -5.71 -2.46 -0.14
C GLY A 114 -5.40 -2.17 1.33
N CYS A 115 -4.94 -3.17 2.08
CA CYS A 115 -4.40 -3.00 3.43
C CYS A 115 -2.95 -3.48 3.48
N LEU A 116 -2.19 -2.98 4.46
CA LEU A 116 -0.86 -3.49 4.80
C LEU A 116 -0.99 -4.73 5.68
N ARG A 117 -0.17 -5.75 5.43
CA ARG A 117 -0.08 -6.92 6.30
C ARG A 117 0.77 -6.58 7.53
N CYS A 118 0.40 -7.07 8.71
CA CYS A 118 1.21 -6.96 9.92
C CYS A 118 2.58 -7.65 9.73
N TRP A 119 3.67 -6.98 10.08
CA TRP A 119 5.03 -7.55 10.06
C TRP A 119 5.46 -7.96 11.47
N CYS A 120 5.35 -7.06 12.44
CA CYS A 120 5.61 -7.26 13.86
C CYS A 120 6.86 -8.10 14.16
N SER A 121 7.95 -7.88 13.40
CA SER A 121 9.20 -8.63 13.52
C SER A 121 9.06 -10.16 13.48
N GLY A 122 7.94 -10.68 12.95
CA GLY A 122 7.58 -12.10 12.98
C GLY A 122 7.16 -12.65 14.35
N VAL A 123 7.00 -11.79 15.37
CA VAL A 123 6.68 -12.17 16.76
C VAL A 123 5.18 -12.43 16.94
N THR A 124 4.35 -11.62 16.29
CA THR A 124 2.89 -11.74 16.27
C THR A 124 2.36 -11.38 14.89
N ALA A 125 1.12 -11.74 14.59
CA ALA A 125 0.43 -11.29 13.37
C ALA A 125 -0.71 -10.31 13.70
N VAL A 126 -0.92 -9.99 14.98
CA VAL A 126 -2.00 -9.11 15.44
C VAL A 126 -1.46 -7.69 15.61
N CYS A 127 -1.95 -6.78 14.77
CA CYS A 127 -1.58 -5.37 14.81
C CYS A 127 -2.73 -4.47 14.34
N GLU A 128 -2.57 -3.17 14.59
CA GLU A 128 -3.42 -2.11 14.05
C GLU A 128 -2.58 -0.91 13.60
N SER A 129 -3.19 0.14 13.02
CA SER A 129 -2.49 1.39 12.76
C SER A 129 -2.10 2.07 14.07
N SER A 130 -0.87 2.54 14.17
CA SER A 130 -0.44 3.35 15.31
C SER A 130 -1.20 4.68 15.38
N HIS A 131 -1.22 5.27 16.58
CA HIS A 131 -1.68 6.64 16.79
C HIS A 131 -0.57 7.69 16.63
N TRP A 132 0.62 7.27 16.17
CA TRP A 132 1.78 8.15 16.08
C TRP A 132 1.68 9.09 14.90
N ARG A 133 2.31 10.26 15.05
CA ARG A 133 2.28 11.32 14.04
C ARG A 133 3.65 11.46 13.40
N ARG A 134 3.65 11.89 12.14
CA ARG A 134 4.87 12.12 11.38
C ARG A 134 5.73 13.16 12.09
N SER A 135 6.99 12.83 12.20
CA SER A 135 8.07 13.65 12.73
C SER A 135 9.21 13.62 11.71
N ARG A 136 10.37 14.18 12.04
CA ARG A 136 11.51 14.19 11.14
C ARG A 136 12.83 14.17 11.87
N VAL A 137 13.77 13.41 11.31
CA VAL A 137 15.19 13.58 11.55
C VAL A 137 15.73 14.46 10.42
N GLU A 138 16.42 15.54 10.77
CA GLU A 138 16.95 16.48 9.79
C GLU A 138 18.44 16.75 9.98
N LEU A 139 19.08 17.05 8.85
CA LEU A 139 20.40 17.66 8.73
C LEU A 139 20.21 18.89 7.83
N ASP A 140 20.35 20.08 8.38
CA ASP A 140 20.19 21.36 7.70
C ASP A 140 21.31 22.31 8.11
N TYR A 141 22.35 22.36 7.28
CA TYR A 141 23.52 23.23 7.53
C TYR A 141 23.14 24.71 7.55
N SER A 142 22.07 25.11 6.85
CA SER A 142 21.57 26.49 6.90
C SER A 142 20.98 26.88 8.26
N ARG A 143 20.68 25.88 9.10
CA ARG A 143 20.22 26.05 10.48
C ARG A 143 21.31 25.83 11.52
N GLY A 144 22.57 25.68 11.10
CA GLY A 144 23.73 25.56 11.98
C GLY A 144 24.05 24.13 12.42
N ASP A 145 23.63 23.10 11.67
CA ASP A 145 24.13 21.75 11.91
C ASP A 145 25.65 21.65 11.66
N GLU A 146 26.35 20.91 12.51
CA GLU A 146 27.82 20.76 12.48
C GLU A 146 28.28 19.31 12.26
N ASP A 147 27.34 18.38 12.00
CA ASP A 147 27.66 16.97 11.74
C ASP A 147 28.60 16.84 10.53
N ARG A 148 29.78 16.25 10.71
CA ARG A 148 30.73 16.01 9.61
C ARG A 148 30.39 14.70 8.90
N LEU A 149 30.34 14.74 7.57
CA LEU A 149 30.08 13.55 6.76
C LEU A 149 31.36 13.00 6.13
N GLU A 150 31.46 11.67 6.10
CA GLU A 150 32.51 10.97 5.35
C GLU A 150 32.04 10.70 3.92
N ALA A 151 32.97 10.81 2.97
CA ALA A 151 32.78 10.36 1.59
C ALA A 151 33.35 8.95 1.42
N VAL A 152 32.49 7.98 1.10
CA VAL A 152 32.83 6.56 1.07
C VAL A 152 32.38 5.88 -0.23
N SER A 153 33.00 4.77 -0.62
CA SER A 153 32.47 3.93 -1.71
C SER A 153 31.32 3.04 -1.23
N SER A 154 30.57 2.48 -2.20
CA SER A 154 29.52 1.50 -1.94
C SER A 154 30.05 0.08 -1.65
N ASP A 155 31.35 -0.14 -1.41
CA ASP A 155 31.80 -1.47 -0.96
C ASP A 155 31.34 -1.71 0.49
N GLN A 156 30.75 -2.88 0.79
CA GLN A 156 30.27 -3.22 2.13
C GLN A 156 31.39 -3.76 3.04
N ARG A 157 32.35 -4.50 2.49
CA ARG A 157 33.38 -5.19 3.26
C ARG A 157 34.57 -4.30 3.57
N SER A 158 34.96 -3.51 2.58
CA SER A 158 36.13 -2.62 2.67
C SER A 158 35.83 -1.33 1.91
N PRO A 159 34.94 -0.47 2.44
CA PRO A 159 34.63 0.81 1.82
C PRO A 159 35.91 1.64 1.68
N PHE A 160 36.14 2.14 0.46
CA PHE A 160 37.14 3.19 0.26
C PHE A 160 36.65 4.44 0.98
N LYS A 161 37.52 5.06 1.78
CA LYS A 161 37.25 6.33 2.44
C LYS A 161 38.11 7.40 1.81
N SER A 162 37.50 8.50 1.38
CA SER A 162 38.24 9.63 0.85
C SER A 162 39.13 10.23 1.94
N SER A 163 40.38 10.56 1.60
CA SER A 163 41.28 11.30 2.50
C SER A 163 40.93 12.77 2.63
N SER A 164 40.18 13.31 1.67
CA SER A 164 39.80 14.71 1.62
C SER A 164 38.69 14.98 2.63
N GLN A 165 38.90 15.97 3.48
CA GLN A 165 37.92 16.34 4.51
C GLN A 165 36.85 17.25 3.92
N ALA A 166 35.59 16.86 4.08
CA ALA A 166 34.48 17.71 3.72
C ALA A 166 34.41 18.92 4.67
N MET A 167 34.25 20.11 4.09
CA MET A 167 34.22 21.37 4.82
C MET A 167 32.80 21.86 4.96
N ILE A 168 32.43 22.26 6.18
CA ILE A 168 31.12 22.86 6.46
C ILE A 168 31.20 24.34 6.15
N THR A 169 30.21 24.81 5.39
CA THR A 169 29.95 26.22 5.08
C THR A 169 28.64 26.63 5.74
N ASP A 170 28.29 27.93 5.70
CA ASP A 170 27.06 28.46 6.31
C ASP A 170 25.75 27.83 5.80
N SER A 171 25.79 27.05 4.71
CA SER A 171 24.56 26.48 4.11
C SER A 171 24.70 25.05 3.57
N ALA A 172 25.89 24.45 3.63
CA ALA A 172 26.14 23.12 3.08
C ALA A 172 27.42 22.51 3.63
N ILE A 173 27.51 21.19 3.56
CA ILE A 173 28.80 20.47 3.60
C ILE A 173 29.32 20.26 2.18
N VAL A 174 30.58 20.60 1.95
CA VAL A 174 31.21 20.67 0.62
C VAL A 174 32.44 19.79 0.55
N LEU A 175 32.54 19.00 -0.52
CA LEU A 175 33.74 18.26 -0.90
C LEU A 175 34.27 18.83 -2.22
N GLU A 176 35.47 19.39 -2.19
CA GLU A 176 36.12 20.04 -3.35
C GLU A 176 37.28 19.23 -3.92
N ASP A 177 37.93 18.42 -3.09
CA ASP A 177 39.07 17.61 -3.47
C ASP A 177 38.67 16.14 -3.65
N PHE A 178 38.79 15.67 -4.89
CA PHE A 178 38.56 14.29 -5.31
C PHE A 178 39.86 13.60 -5.74
N SER A 179 41.01 14.18 -5.40
CA SER A 179 42.31 13.57 -5.70
C SER A 179 42.48 12.26 -4.92
N GLY A 180 43.15 11.28 -5.54
CA GLY A 180 43.38 9.98 -4.92
C GLY A 180 42.18 9.02 -4.93
N VAL A 181 41.02 9.42 -5.45
CA VAL A 181 39.89 8.52 -5.68
C VAL A 181 40.23 7.60 -6.87
N PRO A 182 40.18 6.26 -6.71
CA PRO A 182 40.49 5.35 -7.81
C PRO A 182 39.49 5.51 -8.96
N THR A 183 39.99 5.44 -10.20
CA THR A 183 39.17 5.56 -11.41
C THR A 183 37.99 4.59 -11.40
N GLY A 184 36.79 5.10 -11.65
CA GLY A 184 35.56 4.29 -11.66
C GLY A 184 34.93 4.07 -10.28
N THR A 185 35.48 4.66 -9.21
CA THR A 185 34.86 4.59 -7.88
C THR A 185 33.78 5.65 -7.73
N GLN A 186 32.54 5.23 -7.50
CA GLN A 186 31.45 6.13 -7.09
C GLN A 186 31.51 6.38 -5.57
N LEU A 187 31.52 7.66 -5.18
CA LEU A 187 31.48 8.08 -3.78
C LEU A 187 30.06 8.43 -3.33
N TYR A 188 29.83 8.28 -2.03
CA TYR A 188 28.58 8.57 -1.34
C TYR A 188 28.86 9.32 -0.05
N TRP A 189 27.97 10.25 0.28
CA TRP A 189 27.87 10.83 1.61
C TRP A 189 27.32 9.78 2.58
N SER A 190 28.11 9.44 3.60
CA SER A 190 27.64 8.61 4.71
C SER A 190 26.96 9.48 5.76
N LEU A 191 25.67 9.24 5.99
CA LEU A 191 24.88 10.03 6.94
C LEU A 191 25.24 9.72 8.41
N PRO A 192 25.06 10.70 9.31
CA PRO A 192 25.44 10.57 10.71
C PRO A 192 24.47 9.68 11.50
N GLN A 193 24.88 9.32 12.72
CA GLN A 193 24.17 8.40 13.61
C GLN A 193 22.69 8.73 13.85
N LYS A 194 22.27 10.00 13.79
CA LYS A 194 20.85 10.38 13.95
C LYS A 194 19.92 9.75 12.89
N PHE A 195 20.45 9.37 11.72
CA PHE A 195 19.71 8.66 10.68
C PHE A 195 19.77 7.13 10.79
N LEU A 196 20.55 6.58 11.72
CA LEU A 196 20.88 5.15 11.83
C LEU A 196 20.16 4.46 13.00
N GLY A 197 20.34 3.15 13.15
CA GLY A 197 19.66 2.31 14.13
C GLY A 197 18.20 2.03 13.73
N ASP A 198 17.32 1.83 14.71
CA ASP A 198 15.91 1.57 14.43
C ASP A 198 15.22 2.78 13.78
N LYS A 199 14.69 2.54 12.58
CA LYS A 199 13.93 3.46 11.73
C LYS A 199 12.67 2.80 11.17
N VAL A 200 12.14 1.74 11.80
CA VAL A 200 10.90 1.06 11.37
C VAL A 200 9.75 2.05 11.22
N THR A 201 9.66 3.03 12.12
CA THR A 201 8.62 4.06 12.16
C THR A 201 8.70 5.07 11.00
N SER A 202 9.77 5.02 10.21
CA SER A 202 9.92 5.79 8.96
C SER A 202 9.16 5.16 7.79
N TYR A 203 8.66 3.92 7.91
CA TYR A 203 7.89 3.28 6.83
C TYR A 203 6.65 4.10 6.44
N GLY A 204 6.41 4.21 5.12
CA GLY A 204 5.39 5.07 4.53
C GLY A 204 5.74 6.56 4.52
N GLY A 205 6.87 6.96 5.11
CA GLY A 205 7.39 8.32 5.09
C GLY A 205 8.18 8.64 3.81
N LYS A 206 8.79 9.83 3.80
CA LYS A 206 9.64 10.30 2.71
C LYS A 206 11.03 10.68 3.21
N PHE A 207 12.03 10.28 2.44
CA PHE A 207 13.41 10.71 2.58
C PHE A 207 13.71 11.77 1.53
N ARG A 208 14.13 12.96 1.95
CA ARG A 208 14.38 14.10 1.06
C ARG A 208 15.80 14.61 1.21
N TYR A 209 16.40 15.02 0.11
CA TYR A 209 17.71 15.64 0.15
C TYR A 209 17.93 16.61 -1.01
N THR A 210 18.73 17.64 -0.74
CA THR A 210 19.15 18.64 -1.71
C THR A 210 20.66 18.72 -1.73
N PHE A 211 21.26 18.53 -2.89
CA PHE A 211 22.67 18.79 -3.13
C PHE A 211 22.83 19.93 -4.12
N ARG A 212 24.04 20.48 -4.24
CA ARG A 212 24.47 21.34 -5.34
C ARG A 212 25.82 20.84 -5.81
N PHE A 213 26.15 21.02 -7.08
CA PHE A 213 27.48 20.72 -7.60
C PHE A 213 27.90 21.78 -8.60
N THR A 214 29.20 21.95 -8.77
CA THR A 214 29.78 22.82 -9.79
C THR A 214 30.67 21.98 -10.70
N SER A 215 30.27 21.85 -11.97
CA SER A 215 31.09 21.21 -13.01
C SER A 215 31.97 22.23 -13.72
N SER A 216 33.18 21.84 -14.08
CA SER A 216 34.09 22.64 -14.91
C SER A 216 33.78 22.53 -16.41
N SER A 217 33.01 21.51 -16.83
CA SER A 217 32.61 21.26 -18.21
C SER A 217 31.08 21.29 -18.39
N SER A 218 30.61 22.02 -19.40
CA SER A 218 29.20 22.37 -19.60
C SER A 218 28.29 21.25 -20.17
N GLY A 219 28.68 19.98 -20.08
CA GLY A 219 28.01 18.90 -20.83
C GLY A 219 27.98 17.49 -20.23
N ILE A 220 28.41 17.28 -18.98
CA ILE A 220 28.37 15.94 -18.35
C ILE A 220 27.04 15.76 -17.62
N SER A 221 26.34 14.65 -17.91
CA SER A 221 25.20 14.18 -17.13
C SER A 221 25.66 13.71 -15.75
N THR A 222 25.53 14.58 -14.75
CA THR A 222 25.93 14.39 -13.35
C THR A 222 25.17 13.31 -12.58
N PHE A 223 24.07 12.82 -13.14
CA PHE A 223 23.24 11.74 -12.58
C PHE A 223 23.18 10.50 -13.49
N GLY A 224 24.05 10.42 -14.48
CA GLY A 224 24.20 9.22 -15.31
C GLY A 224 25.06 8.17 -14.62
N GLY A 225 24.70 6.89 -14.74
CA GLY A 225 25.47 5.77 -14.21
C GLY A 225 24.56 4.60 -13.84
N ALA A 226 25.15 3.40 -13.72
CA ALA A 226 24.44 2.23 -13.21
C ALA A 226 24.31 2.25 -11.66
N ASP A 227 25.02 3.15 -11.00
CA ASP A 227 25.08 3.26 -9.55
C ASP A 227 23.81 3.88 -8.95
N ALA A 228 23.40 3.36 -7.80
CA ALA A 228 22.27 3.86 -7.01
C ALA A 228 22.47 5.30 -6.55
N ASP A 229 21.38 6.06 -6.42
CA ASP A 229 21.41 7.41 -5.85
C ASP A 229 21.33 7.40 -4.33
N VAL A 230 20.56 6.47 -3.78
CA VAL A 230 20.45 6.27 -2.33
C VAL A 230 20.61 4.78 -2.03
N ILE A 231 21.41 4.49 -1.01
CA ILE A 231 21.60 3.13 -0.50
C ILE A 231 21.22 3.11 0.98
N LEU A 232 20.34 2.17 1.34
CA LEU A 232 20.04 1.81 2.72
C LEU A 232 20.69 0.46 3.02
N ARG A 233 21.36 0.37 4.16
CA ARG A 233 21.97 -0.87 4.64
C ARG A 233 21.57 -1.12 6.07
N GLY A 234 21.13 -2.34 6.35
CA GLY A 234 20.80 -2.79 7.69
C GLY A 234 20.46 -4.27 7.69
N ASN A 235 20.75 -4.97 8.78
CA ASN A 235 20.46 -6.41 8.91
C ASN A 235 21.01 -7.26 7.74
N ASN A 236 22.22 -6.95 7.25
CA ASN A 236 22.83 -7.58 6.06
C ASN A 236 22.02 -7.44 4.76
N ILE A 237 21.08 -6.50 4.68
CA ILE A 237 20.27 -6.19 3.51
C ILE A 237 20.78 -4.86 2.93
N GLN A 238 21.03 -4.83 1.62
CA GLN A 238 21.33 -3.61 0.87
C GLN A 238 20.17 -3.30 -0.08
N LEU A 239 19.57 -2.12 0.11
CA LEU A 239 18.52 -1.59 -0.73
C LEU A 239 19.06 -0.41 -1.52
N GLU A 240 18.80 -0.40 -2.81
CA GLU A 240 19.27 0.61 -3.75
C GLU A 240 18.08 1.30 -4.40
N TYR A 241 18.14 2.63 -4.47
CA TYR A 241 17.15 3.46 -5.14
C TYR A 241 17.82 4.31 -6.21
N THR A 242 17.22 4.37 -7.40
CA THR A 242 17.67 5.18 -8.52
C THR A 242 16.51 6.05 -9.01
N HIS A 243 16.74 7.35 -9.10
CA HIS A 243 15.75 8.29 -9.62
C HIS A 243 15.61 8.12 -11.14
N GLN A 244 14.37 8.16 -11.62
CA GLN A 244 14.11 8.32 -13.05
C GLN A 244 14.42 9.76 -13.50
N GLN A 245 14.15 10.72 -12.62
CA GLN A 245 14.40 12.14 -12.85
C GLN A 245 14.78 12.79 -11.52
N HIS A 246 15.83 13.61 -11.54
CA HIS A 246 16.23 14.45 -10.41
C HIS A 246 15.47 15.76 -10.47
N VAL A 247 14.61 15.99 -9.48
CA VAL A 247 13.87 17.23 -9.27
C VAL A 247 14.16 17.66 -7.84
N GLU A 248 14.69 18.85 -7.63
CA GLU A 248 14.99 19.34 -6.29
C GLU A 248 13.73 19.82 -5.54
N PRO A 249 13.55 19.45 -4.26
CA PRO A 249 14.35 18.48 -3.51
C PRO A 249 14.10 17.06 -4.00
N ASN A 250 15.15 16.22 -4.05
CA ASN A 250 14.99 14.81 -4.41
C ASN A 250 14.17 14.13 -3.32
N VAL A 251 13.20 13.31 -3.71
CA VAL A 251 12.27 12.63 -2.78
C VAL A 251 12.27 11.14 -3.05
N VAL A 252 12.62 10.37 -2.04
CA VAL A 252 12.63 8.91 -2.05
C VAL A 252 11.55 8.40 -1.10
N PRO A 253 10.56 7.62 -1.57
CA PRO A 253 9.56 7.03 -0.70
C PRO A 253 10.20 5.93 0.18
N LEU A 254 9.90 5.92 1.47
CA LEU A 254 10.33 4.87 2.41
C LEU A 254 9.31 3.73 2.43
N THR A 255 9.16 3.11 1.26
CA THR A 255 8.29 1.96 0.98
C THR A 255 9.02 1.06 0.00
N GLU A 256 8.48 -0.10 -0.34
CA GLU A 256 9.04 -0.98 -1.38
C GLU A 256 9.10 -0.35 -2.78
N ALA A 257 8.32 0.71 -3.03
CA ALA A 257 8.21 1.33 -4.34
C ALA A 257 9.54 1.94 -4.83
N GLY A 258 10.03 1.46 -5.96
CA GLY A 258 11.23 1.99 -6.65
C GLY A 258 12.56 1.47 -6.10
N TRP A 259 12.56 0.76 -4.98
CA TRP A 259 13.77 0.15 -4.42
C TRP A 259 14.07 -1.19 -5.08
N ARG A 260 15.36 -1.56 -5.09
CA ARG A 260 15.84 -2.87 -5.53
C ARG A 260 16.79 -3.44 -4.50
N ARG A 261 16.73 -4.76 -4.31
CA ARG A 261 17.70 -5.45 -3.47
C ARG A 261 18.99 -5.65 -4.26
N SER A 262 20.13 -5.48 -3.59
CA SER A 262 21.46 -5.74 -4.14
C SER A 262 22.10 -6.91 -3.39
N PRO A 263 22.79 -7.83 -4.09
CA PRO A 263 23.19 -7.81 -5.50
C PRO A 263 22.23 -8.52 -6.47
N ASP A 264 21.15 -9.12 -5.99
CA ASP A 264 20.27 -9.97 -6.81
C ASP A 264 19.30 -9.19 -7.73
N GLY A 265 19.15 -7.88 -7.53
CA GLY A 265 18.30 -6.99 -8.33
C GLY A 265 16.80 -7.24 -8.14
N GLN A 266 16.42 -8.05 -7.15
CA GLN A 266 15.04 -8.50 -6.98
C GLN A 266 14.14 -7.39 -6.44
N ALA A 267 12.84 -7.50 -6.75
CA ALA A 267 11.82 -6.67 -6.15
C ALA A 267 11.78 -6.92 -4.64
N ILE A 268 11.62 -5.85 -3.86
CA ILE A 268 11.61 -5.89 -2.41
C ILE A 268 10.17 -6.08 -1.93
N THR A 269 9.99 -6.87 -0.88
CA THR A 269 8.72 -6.96 -0.16
C THR A 269 8.74 -6.01 1.04
N ARG A 270 7.56 -5.66 1.57
CA ARG A 270 7.45 -4.82 2.78
C ARG A 270 8.29 -5.37 3.93
N GLU A 271 8.30 -6.68 4.13
CA GLU A 271 9.06 -7.35 5.19
C GLU A 271 10.56 -7.14 5.03
N ILE A 272 11.10 -7.28 3.80
CA ILE A 272 12.52 -7.02 3.53
C ILE A 272 12.87 -5.54 3.78
N PHE A 273 11.99 -4.63 3.39
CA PHE A 273 12.20 -3.20 3.62
C PHE A 273 12.23 -2.86 5.11
N LEU A 274 11.28 -3.38 5.88
CA LEU A 274 11.21 -3.17 7.33
C LEU A 274 12.38 -3.82 8.08
N MET A 275 12.83 -5.01 7.65
CA MET A 275 14.04 -5.61 8.21
C MET A 275 15.26 -4.71 8.03
N ALA A 276 15.43 -4.08 6.86
CA ALA A 276 16.55 -3.14 6.67
C ALA A 276 16.43 -1.89 7.57
N LEU A 277 15.22 -1.43 7.86
CA LEU A 277 14.97 -0.29 8.73
C LEU A 277 15.09 -0.60 10.23
N ALA A 278 14.87 -1.85 10.65
CA ALA A 278 14.92 -2.24 12.06
C ALA A 278 16.30 -2.08 12.70
N ASP A 279 17.36 -2.21 11.90
CA ASP A 279 18.72 -1.89 12.33
C ASP A 279 19.50 -1.28 11.17
N LEU A 280 19.26 0.01 10.92
CA LEU A 280 19.84 0.72 9.80
C LEU A 280 21.29 1.11 10.10
N GLU A 281 22.24 0.37 9.54
CA GLU A 281 23.68 0.53 9.73
C GLU A 281 24.28 1.66 8.88
N ALA A 282 23.72 1.92 7.70
CA ALA A 282 24.17 3.02 6.83
C ALA A 282 23.05 3.58 5.94
N VAL A 283 23.08 4.90 5.78
CA VAL A 283 22.34 5.62 4.75
C VAL A 283 23.34 6.38 3.91
N LEU A 284 23.40 6.08 2.62
CA LEU A 284 24.36 6.64 1.68
C LEU A 284 23.63 7.44 0.61
N ILE A 285 24.05 8.68 0.38
CA ILE A 285 23.55 9.52 -0.72
C ILE A 285 24.67 9.71 -1.73
N LYS A 286 24.41 9.40 -2.99
CA LYS A 286 25.39 9.52 -4.08
C LYS A 286 25.95 10.93 -4.16
N ILE A 287 27.28 11.02 -4.24
CA ILE A 287 27.97 12.28 -4.53
C ILE A 287 27.86 12.51 -6.04
N SER A 288 27.11 13.54 -6.38
CA SER A 288 26.56 13.82 -7.71
C SER A 288 27.56 14.26 -8.79
N CYS A 289 28.81 13.79 -8.75
CA CYS A 289 29.79 13.96 -9.83
C CYS A 289 31.06 13.15 -9.56
N THR A 290 31.48 12.32 -10.51
CA THR A 290 32.69 11.48 -10.37
C THR A 290 33.78 11.80 -11.40
N SER A 291 33.50 12.61 -12.43
CA SER A 291 34.49 13.09 -13.40
C SER A 291 34.29 14.58 -13.70
N ASP A 292 35.36 15.38 -13.56
CA ASP A 292 35.45 16.80 -13.92
C ASP A 292 34.65 17.83 -13.10
N CYS A 293 34.26 17.51 -11.87
CA CYS A 293 33.67 18.48 -10.95
C CYS A 293 34.68 19.17 -10.03
N ALA A 294 34.45 20.47 -9.82
CA ALA A 294 35.22 21.28 -8.89
C ALA A 294 34.72 21.14 -7.45
N SER A 295 33.43 20.88 -7.24
CA SER A 295 32.86 20.65 -5.91
C SER A 295 31.53 19.90 -5.96
N SER A 296 31.23 19.18 -4.88
CA SER A 296 29.90 18.63 -4.57
C SER A 296 29.48 19.03 -3.16
N SER A 297 28.25 19.49 -3.00
CA SER A 297 27.72 20.08 -1.77
C SER A 297 26.41 19.41 -1.38
N LEU A 298 26.21 19.08 -0.11
CA LEU A 298 24.93 18.61 0.44
C LEU A 298 24.37 19.68 1.38
N LEU A 299 23.17 20.17 1.09
CA LEU A 299 22.56 21.31 1.78
C LEU A 299 21.65 20.84 2.90
N THR A 300 20.67 20.00 2.55
CA THR A 300 19.67 19.49 3.48
C THR A 300 19.41 18.01 3.26
N VAL A 301 19.17 17.31 4.35
CA VAL A 301 18.68 15.92 4.38
C VAL A 301 17.57 15.82 5.41
N ASN A 302 16.50 15.14 5.06
CA ASN A 302 15.33 14.98 5.89
C ASN A 302 14.80 13.55 5.76
N MET A 303 14.59 12.87 6.87
CA MET A 303 13.94 11.57 6.92
C MET A 303 12.68 11.69 7.78
N GLU A 304 11.51 11.47 7.18
CA GLU A 304 10.27 11.39 7.95
C GLU A 304 10.23 10.12 8.79
N THR A 305 10.00 10.29 10.09
CA THR A 305 9.78 9.22 11.08
C THR A 305 8.36 9.33 11.63
N ALA A 306 7.99 8.47 12.59
CA ALA A 306 6.78 8.66 13.38
C ALA A 306 7.09 8.49 14.86
N ASP A 307 6.46 9.31 15.70
CA ASP A 307 6.54 9.20 17.14
C ASP A 307 5.26 9.74 17.81
N ALA A 308 5.10 9.49 19.12
CA ALA A 308 3.91 9.87 19.88
C ALA A 308 3.74 11.40 20.05
N TYR A 309 4.81 12.17 19.88
CA TYR A 309 4.83 13.62 20.05
C TYR A 309 4.96 14.36 18.70
N GLY A 310 4.94 13.63 17.59
CA GLY A 310 5.03 14.17 16.25
C GLY A 310 3.92 15.19 15.98
N THR A 311 4.25 16.23 15.22
CA THR A 311 3.33 17.32 14.90
C THR A 311 2.73 17.20 13.50
N GLY A 312 3.16 16.22 12.71
CA GLY A 312 2.69 15.98 11.35
C GLY A 312 1.39 15.19 11.27
N GLU A 313 1.11 14.72 10.05
CA GLU A 313 -0.02 13.84 9.75
C GLU A 313 0.06 12.51 10.52
N LEU A 314 -1.07 11.83 10.66
CA LEU A 314 -1.11 10.52 11.30
C LEU A 314 -0.35 9.49 10.45
N ALA A 315 0.57 8.75 11.05
CA ALA A 315 1.38 7.74 10.38
C ALA A 315 0.63 6.40 10.33
N LEU A 316 -0.46 6.35 9.56
CA LEU A 316 -1.34 5.18 9.48
C LEU A 316 -0.63 3.93 8.95
N ASP A 317 0.45 4.09 8.18
CA ASP A 317 1.29 3.01 7.66
C ASP A 317 2.22 2.39 8.71
N VAL A 318 2.36 3.00 9.89
CA VAL A 318 3.14 2.44 11.00
C VAL A 318 2.23 1.53 11.81
N GLU A 319 2.60 0.26 11.92
CA GLU A 319 1.85 -0.73 12.70
C GLU A 319 2.07 -0.52 14.20
N HIS A 320 1.09 -0.92 15.00
CA HIS A 320 1.19 -1.08 16.44
C HIS A 320 0.81 -2.52 16.78
N CYS A 321 1.80 -3.31 17.17
CA CYS A 321 1.68 -4.74 17.37
C CYS A 321 1.38 -5.12 18.82
N GLN A 322 0.62 -6.19 19.00
CA GLN A 322 0.38 -6.77 20.33
C GLN A 322 1.58 -7.63 20.75
N CYS A 323 2.61 -6.98 21.29
CA CYS A 323 3.87 -7.62 21.63
C CYS A 323 3.79 -8.39 22.98
N PRO A 324 4.32 -9.63 23.05
CA PRO A 324 4.43 -10.37 24.31
C PRO A 324 5.50 -9.76 25.22
N PRO A 325 5.50 -10.09 26.54
CA PRO A 325 6.51 -9.60 27.47
C PRO A 325 7.94 -9.90 27.01
N GLY A 326 8.81 -8.89 27.04
CA GLY A 326 10.21 -8.99 26.62
C GLY A 326 10.51 -8.36 25.25
N TYR A 327 9.49 -8.00 24.49
CA TYR A 327 9.61 -7.26 23.22
C TYR A 327 9.24 -5.78 23.42
N GLN A 328 9.83 -4.89 22.64
CA GLN A 328 9.59 -3.44 22.69
C GLN A 328 9.27 -2.90 21.28
N GLY A 329 9.20 -1.58 21.13
CA GLY A 329 8.93 -0.97 19.83
C GLY A 329 7.48 -1.10 19.36
N THR A 330 7.19 -0.54 18.20
CA THR A 330 5.83 -0.57 17.63
C THR A 330 5.56 -1.86 16.85
N SER A 331 6.62 -2.52 16.41
CA SER A 331 6.63 -3.75 15.62
C SER A 331 7.28 -4.93 16.37
N CYS A 332 7.40 -4.88 17.71
CA CYS A 332 8.06 -5.95 18.49
C CYS A 332 9.54 -6.19 18.12
N GLU A 333 10.22 -5.16 17.60
CA GLU A 333 11.66 -5.09 17.35
C GLU A 333 12.50 -4.99 18.64
#